data_AF-A0A536H521-F1
#
_entry.id   AF-A0A536H521-F1
#
_cell.length_a   1.000
_cell.length_b   1.000
_cell.length_c   1.000
_cell.angle_alpha   90.00
_cell.angle_beta   90.00
_cell.angle_gamma   90.00
#
_symmetry.space_group_name_H-M   'P 1'
#
loop_
_entity.id
_entity.type
_entity.pdbx_description
1 polymer ?
#
loop_
_entity_poly.entity_id
_entity_poly.type
_entity_poly.pdbx_seq_one_letter_code
_entity_poly.pdbx_strand_id
1 'polypeptide(L)' 'MPLLDQSLVDGVIKRALRSGADFVELFVERKRNQSISVEESKVQRVSSGNDLGAGLRII' A
#
# COMPACT_ATOMS: atom_id res chain seq x y z
N MET A 1 2.89 5.48 -13.42
CA MET A 1 3.41 6.42 -12.40
C MET A 1 3.71 5.63 -11.14
N PRO A 2 4.85 5.87 -10.47
CA PRO A 2 5.14 5.26 -9.16
C PRO A 2 4.07 5.67 -8.13
N LEU A 3 3.83 4.82 -7.12
CA LEU A 3 2.81 5.05 -6.09
C LEU A 3 3.17 6.21 -5.14
N LEU A 4 4.46 6.47 -4.98
CA LEU A 4 4.99 7.57 -4.18
C LEU A 4 5.98 8.39 -4.99
N ASP A 5 6.15 9.65 -4.57
CA ASP A 5 7.20 10.52 -5.05
C ASP A 5 8.59 9.99 -4.65
N GLN A 6 9.55 10.01 -5.57
CA GLN A 6 10.89 9.49 -5.32
C GLN A 6 11.62 10.26 -4.21
N SER A 7 11.45 11.57 -4.12
CA SER A 7 12.09 12.38 -3.08
C SER A 7 11.54 12.05 -1.68
N LEU A 8 10.26 11.69 -1.59
CA LEU A 8 9.66 11.20 -0.35
C LEU A 8 10.28 9.86 0.06
N VAL A 9 10.39 8.91 -0.89
CA VAL A 9 11.02 7.60 -0.65
C VAL A 9 12.45 7.78 -0.14
N ASP A 10 13.25 8.58 -0.84
CA ASP A 10 14.64 8.85 -0.46
C ASP A 10 14.74 9.48 0.93
N GLY A 11 13.85 10.42 1.26
CA GLY A 11 13.79 11.06 2.57
C GLY A 11 13.49 10.09 3.71
N VAL A 12 12.52 9.19 3.51
CA VAL A 12 12.14 8.17 4.49
C VAL A 12 13.28 7.17 4.70
N ILE A 13 13.84 6.62 3.62
CA ILE A 13 14.94 5.64 3.70
C ILE A 13 16.16 6.26 4.41
N LYS A 14 16.56 7.48 4.03
CA LYS A 14 17.67 8.19 4.68
C LYS A 14 17.39 8.43 6.16
N ARG A 15 16.16 8.75 6.54
CA ARG A 15 15.78 8.96 7.94
C ARG A 15 15.87 7.67 8.76
N ALA A 16 15.42 6.55 8.20
CA ALA A 16 15.49 5.26 8.86
C ALA A 16 16.95 4.75 8.97
N LEU A 17 17.77 4.88 7.93
CA LEU A 17 19.19 4.48 8.02
C LEU A 17 19.95 5.29 9.09
N ARG A 18 19.63 6.58 9.27
CA ARG A 18 20.24 7.40 10.33
C ARG A 18 19.92 6.94 11.75
N SER A 19 18.93 6.05 11.96
CA SER A 19 18.72 5.48 13.29
C SER A 19 19.72 4.36 13.63
N GLY A 20 20.71 4.10 12.77
CA GLY A 20 21.71 3.05 12.95
C GLY A 20 21.28 1.70 12.37
N ALA A 21 20.31 1.69 11.47
CA ALA A 21 19.86 0.49 10.78
C ALA A 21 20.87 0.07 9.72
N ASP A 22 21.13 -1.24 9.64
CA ASP A 22 21.95 -1.85 8.59
C ASP A 22 21.15 -2.00 7.30
N PHE A 23 19.82 -2.10 7.40
CA PHE A 23 18.93 -2.27 6.27
C PHE A 23 17.57 -1.60 6.47
N VAL A 24 17.05 -0.99 5.40
CA VAL A 24 15.71 -0.40 5.37
C VAL A 24 15.02 -0.75 4.07
N GLU A 25 13.79 -1.26 4.17
CA GLU A 25 12.91 -1.57 3.05
C GLU A 25 11.58 -0.84 3.21
N LEU A 26 11.16 -0.11 2.16
CA LEU A 26 9.84 0.50 2.06
C LEU A 26 9.01 -0.26 1.03
N PHE A 27 7.94 -0.90 1.49
CA PHE A 27 6.94 -1.54 0.65
C PHE A 27 5.71 -0.65 0.54
N VAL A 28 5.15 -0.49 -0.66
CA VAL A 28 3.96 0.32 -0.92
C VAL A 28 3.01 -0.48 -1.78
N GLU A 29 1.75 -0.55 -1.38
CA GLU A 29 0.72 -1.26 -2.11
C GLU A 29 -0.53 -0.40 -2.37
N ARG A 30 -1.20 -0.75 -3.46
CA ARG A 30 -2.54 -0.28 -3.79
C ARG A 30 -3.37 -1.49 -4.18
N LYS A 31 -4.43 -1.76 -3.43
CA LYS A 31 -5.35 -2.85 -3.69
C LYS A 31 -6.69 -2.30 -4.15
N ARG A 32 -7.17 -2.74 -5.31
CA ARG A 32 -8.52 -2.42 -5.79
C ARG A 32 -9.39 -3.65 -5.60
N ASN A 33 -10.34 -3.58 -4.67
CA ASN A 33 -11.28 -4.67 -4.41
C ASN A 33 -12.60 -4.36 -5.09
N GLN A 34 -13.10 -5.29 -5.90
CA GLN A 34 -14.45 -5.25 -6.44
C GLN A 34 -15.12 -6.58 -6.11
N SER A 35 -16.28 -6.52 -5.46
CA SER A 35 -17.07 -7.70 -5.15
C SER A 35 -18.51 -7.49 -5.59
N ILE A 36 -19.09 -8.51 -6.21
CA ILE A 36 -20.50 -8.55 -6.59
C ILE A 36 -21.11 -9.76 -5.90
N SER A 37 -22.13 -9.53 -5.10
CA SER A 37 -22.89 -10.59 -4.42
C SER A 37 -24.27 -10.71 -5.07
N VAL A 38 -24.59 -11.93 -5.53
CA VAL A 38 -25.84 -12.28 -6.21
C VAL A 38 -26.54 -13.36 -5.40
N GLU A 39 -27.81 -13.15 -5.08
CA GLU A 39 -28.68 -14.14 -4.44
C GLU A 39 -30.00 -14.21 -5.22
N GLU A 40 -30.58 -15.40 -5.34
CA GLU A 40 -31.85 -15.64 -6.06
C GLU A 40 -31.93 -14.98 -7.46
N SER A 41 -30.84 -15.06 -8.24
CA SER A 41 -30.72 -14.43 -9.57
C SER A 41 -30.86 -12.89 -9.58
N LYS A 42 -30.72 -12.24 -8.41
CA LYS A 42 -30.75 -10.78 -8.26
C LYS A 42 -29.45 -10.26 -7.66
N VAL A 43 -28.91 -9.18 -8.24
CA VAL A 43 -27.74 -8.50 -7.67
C VAL A 43 -28.16 -7.79 -6.38
N GLN A 44 -27.59 -8.20 -5.26
CA GLN A 44 -27.89 -7.63 -3.94
C GLN A 44 -26.93 -6.49 -3.59
N ARG A 45 -25.62 -6.69 -3.88
CA ARG A 45 -24.59 -5.74 -3.47
C ARG A 45 -23.43 -5.72 -4.46
N VAL A 46 -23.09 -4.52 -4.92
CA VAL A 46 -21.83 -4.23 -5.60
C VAL A 46 -20.99 -3.40 -4.65
N SER A 47 -19.81 -3.89 -4.29
CA SER A 47 -18.84 -3.14 -3.49
C SER A 47 -17.59 -2.88 -4.31
N SER A 48 -17.09 -1.65 -4.24
CA SER A 48 -15.80 -1.27 -4.80
C SER A 48 -15.02 -0.53 -3.73
N GLY A 49 -13.83 -1.01 -3.40
CA GLY A 49 -12.91 -0.39 -2.45
C GLY A 49 -11.54 -0.17 -3.07
N ASN A 50 -10.86 0.87 -2.62
CA ASN A 50 -9.45 1.08 -2.90
C ASN A 50 -8.73 1.15 -1.55
N ASP A 51 -7.85 0.19 -1.31
CA ASP A 51 -7.00 0.17 -0.13
C ASP A 51 -5.59 0.64 -0.55
N LEU A 52 -5.00 1.47 0.29
CA LEU A 52 -3.63 1.96 0.14
C LEU A 52 -2.87 1.65 1.41
N GLY A 53 -1.69 1.04 1.26
CA GLY A 53 -0.84 0.61 2.36
C GLY A 53 0.61 0.92 2.10
N ALA A 54 1.36 1.19 3.16
CA ALA A 54 2.82 1.24 3.12
C ALA A 54 3.38 0.61 4.40
N GLY A 55 4.40 -0.22 4.24
CA GLY A 55 5.13 -0.87 5.33
C GLY A 55 6.60 -0.50 5.27
N LEU A 56 7.19 -0.21 6.42
CA LEU A 56 8.62 0.08 6.54
C LEU A 56 9.26 -0.98 7.44
N ARG A 57 10.24 -1.71 6.92
CA ARG A 57 11.05 -2.65 7.68
C ARG A 57 12.42 -2.04 7.93
N ILE A 58 12.85 -2.07 9.18
CA ILE A 58 14.14 -1.55 9.64
C ILE A 58 14.83 -2.70 10.39
N ILE A 59 16.07 -3.01 10.00
CA ILE A 59 16.91 -4.05 10.62
C ILE A 59 18.22 -3.40 11.03
#